data_AF-A0A2N2FXV7-F1
#
_entry.id   AF-A0A2N2FXV7-F1
#
_cell.length_a   1.000
_cell.length_b   1.000
_cell.length_c   1.000
_cell.angle_alpha   90.00
_cell.angle_beta   90.00
_cell.angle_gamma   90.00
#
_symmetry.space_group_name_H-M   'P 1'
#
loop_
_entity.id
_entity.type
_entity.pdbx_description
1 polymer ?
#
loop_
_entity_poly.entity_id
_entity_poly.type
_entity_poly.pdbx_seq_one_letter_code
_entity_poly.pdbx_strand_id
1 'polypeptide(L)'
;MKRLFIWLLWAVIIVSSCVAADQLLMNYSLDAPAYRAAQTFYKDFRGRIILLAKKDDLRLEGVKKDWSPTLPPAMLKKIEPLLQHEVEPGGYVYTDKAGGLHLTTRLADVPKEYRATAKPLQK
;
A
#
# COMPACT_ATOMS: atom_id res chain seq x y z
N MET A 1 -41.68 -5.16 20.65
CA MET A 1 -40.91 -3.93 20.34
C MET A 1 -39.78 -3.61 21.34
N LYS A 2 -39.93 -3.83 22.66
CA LYS A 2 -38.86 -3.59 23.66
C LYS A 2 -37.55 -4.34 23.38
N ARG A 3 -37.64 -5.60 22.93
CA ARG A 3 -36.47 -6.40 22.50
C ARG A 3 -35.72 -5.79 21.31
N LEU A 4 -36.47 -5.26 20.33
CA LEU A 4 -35.88 -4.59 19.17
C LEU A 4 -35.20 -3.28 19.58
N PHE A 5 -35.81 -2.55 20.52
CA PHE A 5 -35.25 -1.30 21.05
C PHE A 5 -33.95 -1.55 21.83
N ILE A 6 -33.90 -2.59 22.66
CA ILE A 6 -32.68 -3.02 23.36
C ILE A 6 -31.59 -3.42 22.37
N TRP A 7 -31.94 -4.14 21.30
CA TRP A 7 -30.99 -4.54 20.27
C TRP A 7 -30.43 -3.33 19.49
N LEU A 8 -31.30 -2.38 19.11
CA LEU A 8 -30.90 -1.11 18.50
C LEU A 8 -29.99 -0.29 19.42
N LEU A 9 -30.31 -0.22 20.71
CA LEU A 9 -29.49 0.48 21.68
C LEU A 9 -28.09 -0.15 21.78
N TRP A 10 -27.99 -1.47 21.82
CA TRP A 10 -26.72 -2.18 21.77
C TRP A 10 -25.96 -1.94 20.47
N ALA A 11 -26.64 -1.94 19.32
CA ALA A 11 -26.02 -1.65 18.03
C ALA A 11 -25.41 -0.23 18.01
N VAL A 12 -26.14 0.77 18.52
CA VAL A 12 -25.65 2.16 18.61
C VAL A 12 -24.44 2.24 19.53
N ILE A 13 -24.46 1.57 20.69
CA ILE A 13 -23.32 1.54 21.62
C ILE A 13 -22.08 0.93 20.96
N ILE A 14 -22.25 -0.19 20.25
CA ILE A 14 -21.14 -0.86 19.54
C ILE A 14 -20.57 0.06 18.45
N VAL A 15 -21.44 0.64 17.61
CA VAL A 15 -21.02 1.55 16.56
C VAL A 15 -20.31 2.76 17.15
N SER A 16 -20.85 3.34 18.22
CA SER A 16 -20.24 4.47 18.93
C SER A 16 -18.84 4.12 19.47
N SER A 17 -18.69 2.92 20.04
CA SER A 17 -17.38 2.41 20.51
C SER A 17 -16.38 2.27 19.36
N CYS A 18 -16.79 1.73 18.22
CA CYS A 18 -15.96 1.63 17.03
C CYS A 18 -15.52 3.02 16.52
N VAL A 19 -16.44 4.00 16.50
CA VAL A 19 -16.13 5.38 16.10
C VAL A 19 -15.14 6.01 17.08
N ALA A 20 -15.33 5.82 18.39
CA ALA A 20 -14.38 6.32 19.39
C ALA A 20 -12.97 5.73 19.19
N ALA A 21 -12.87 4.44 18.89
CA ALA A 21 -11.58 3.80 18.59
C ALA A 21 -10.93 4.34 17.31
N ASP A 22 -11.70 4.55 16.22
CA ASP A 22 -11.22 5.19 14.99
C ASP A 22 -10.70 6.61 15.28
N GLN A 23 -11.44 7.39 16.07
CA GLN A 23 -11.04 8.75 16.45
C GLN A 23 -9.78 8.77 17.31
N LEU A 24 -9.64 7.84 18.26
CA LEU A 24 -8.43 7.70 19.06
C LEU A 24 -7.23 7.47 18.15
N LEU A 25 -7.31 6.49 17.23
CA LEU A 25 -6.21 6.18 16.31
C LEU A 25 -5.95 7.31 15.29
N MET A 26 -6.94 8.12 14.91
CA MET A 26 -6.72 9.21 13.95
C MET A 26 -6.09 10.45 14.61
N ASN A 27 -6.64 10.88 15.75
CA ASN A 27 -6.41 12.24 16.27
C ASN A 27 -5.60 12.29 17.57
N TYR A 28 -5.51 11.21 18.34
CA TYR A 28 -4.79 11.21 19.60
C TYR A 28 -3.41 10.57 19.43
N SER A 29 -2.36 11.23 19.92
CA SER A 29 -1.03 10.66 20.03
C SER A 29 -0.79 10.27 21.48
N LEU A 30 -0.88 8.97 21.78
CA LEU A 30 -0.44 8.46 23.07
C LEU A 30 1.08 8.27 23.04
N ASP A 31 1.73 8.61 24.14
CA ASP A 31 3.18 8.58 24.28
C ASP A 31 3.68 7.17 24.60
N ALA A 32 3.32 6.21 23.74
CA ALA A 32 3.72 4.82 23.84
C ALA A 32 4.24 4.31 22.48
N PRO A 33 5.43 3.68 22.41
CA PRO A 33 6.04 3.29 21.15
C PRO A 33 5.18 2.27 20.37
N ALA A 34 4.57 1.31 21.08
CA ALA A 34 3.66 0.33 20.46
C ALA A 34 2.40 0.99 19.87
N TYR A 35 1.88 2.01 20.56
CA TYR A 35 0.71 2.76 20.07
C TYR A 35 1.03 3.52 18.78
N ARG A 36 2.19 4.19 18.71
CA ARG A 36 2.60 4.92 17.50
C ARG A 36 2.77 3.99 16.28
N ALA A 37 3.32 2.80 16.49
CA ALA A 37 3.45 1.80 15.42
C ALA A 37 2.06 1.34 14.93
N ALA A 38 1.15 1.00 15.86
CA ALA A 38 -0.22 0.61 15.53
C ALA A 38 -1.00 1.73 14.83
N GLN A 39 -0.82 2.98 15.29
CA GLN A 39 -1.45 4.17 14.73
C GLN A 39 -0.99 4.43 13.29
N THR A 40 0.32 4.32 13.04
CA THR A 40 0.90 4.51 11.70
C THR A 40 0.38 3.46 10.73
N PHE A 41 0.38 2.18 11.15
CA PHE A 41 -0.20 1.09 10.36
C PHE A 41 -1.70 1.33 10.08
N TYR A 42 -2.47 1.71 11.10
CA TYR A 42 -3.90 1.94 10.98
C TYR A 42 -4.23 3.06 9.99
N LYS A 43 -3.51 4.19 10.08
CA LYS A 43 -3.67 5.33 9.17
C LYS A 43 -3.39 4.94 7.72
N ASP A 44 -2.32 4.20 7.46
CA ASP A 44 -1.99 3.70 6.12
C ASP A 44 -3.05 2.71 5.60
N PHE A 45 -3.44 1.73 6.42
CA PHE A 45 -4.48 0.76 6.09
C PHE A 45 -5.82 1.41 5.75
N ARG A 46 -6.29 2.33 6.58
CA ARG A 46 -7.53 3.10 6.34
C ARG A 46 -7.45 3.92 5.06
N GLY A 47 -6.32 4.58 4.83
CA GLY A 47 -6.06 5.32 3.60
C GLY A 47 -6.18 4.44 2.35
N ARG A 48 -5.60 3.24 2.40
CA ARG A 48 -5.71 2.25 1.30
C ARG A 48 -7.14 1.77 1.09
N ILE A 49 -7.91 1.51 2.15
CA ILE A 49 -9.32 1.11 2.01
C ILE A 49 -10.12 2.23 1.33
N ILE A 50 -9.97 3.48 1.76
CA ILE A 50 -10.68 4.62 1.17
C ILE A 50 -10.25 4.80 -0.30
N LEU A 51 -8.96 4.63 -0.59
CA LEU A 51 -8.45 4.68 -1.96
C LEU A 51 -9.02 3.55 -2.83
N LEU A 52 -9.16 2.33 -2.28
CA LEU A 52 -9.79 1.20 -2.97
C LEU A 52 -11.27 1.49 -3.23
N ALA A 53 -12.01 1.97 -2.21
CA ALA A 53 -13.41 2.35 -2.35
C ALA A 53 -13.60 3.46 -3.41
N LYS A 54 -12.67 4.42 -3.48
CA LYS A 54 -12.68 5.48 -4.50
C LYS A 54 -12.24 4.99 -5.89
N LYS A 55 -11.42 3.94 -5.96
CA LYS A 55 -10.97 3.35 -7.22
C LYS A 55 -12.10 2.67 -7.98
N ASP A 56 -13.14 2.18 -7.29
CA ASP A 56 -14.32 1.63 -7.96
C ASP A 56 -15.18 2.72 -8.63
N ASP A 57 -15.23 3.94 -8.05
CA ASP A 57 -15.83 5.13 -8.69
C ASP A 57 -14.97 5.66 -9.85
N LEU A 58 -13.64 5.64 -9.71
CA LEU A 58 -12.69 6.10 -10.73
C LEU A 58 -12.43 5.10 -11.86
N ARG A 59 -12.98 3.88 -11.78
CA ARG A 59 -12.79 2.86 -12.83
C ARG A 59 -13.66 3.13 -14.08
N LEU A 60 -14.64 4.03 -13.99
CA LEU A 60 -15.43 4.50 -15.13
C LEU A 60 -14.97 5.88 -15.67
N GLU A 61 -14.18 6.64 -14.91
CA GLU A 61 -13.66 7.94 -15.33
C GLU A 61 -12.13 7.98 -15.29
N GLY A 62 -11.52 7.45 -16.34
CA GLY A 62 -10.16 7.82 -16.70
C GLY A 62 -9.06 7.09 -15.93
N VAL A 63 -8.72 5.90 -16.44
CA VAL A 63 -7.30 5.51 -16.50
C VAL A 63 -6.59 6.58 -17.32
N LYS A 64 -6.15 7.66 -16.67
CA LYS A 64 -5.03 8.46 -17.16
C LYS A 64 -3.78 7.62 -16.99
N LYS A 65 -3.35 7.05 -18.11
CA LYS A 65 -2.14 6.27 -18.33
C LYS A 65 -0.90 7.18 -18.34
N ASP A 66 -0.89 8.18 -17.46
CA ASP A 66 0.00 9.33 -17.47
C ASP A 66 0.38 9.68 -16.02
N TRP A 67 0.74 8.66 -15.24
CA TRP A 67 1.81 8.87 -14.27
C TRP A 67 3.11 8.96 -15.06
N SER A 68 3.47 10.18 -15.43
CA SER A 68 4.83 10.53 -15.83
C SER A 68 5.39 11.37 -14.70
N PRO A 69 6.37 10.89 -13.90
CA PRO A 69 7.04 11.78 -12.98
C PRO A 69 7.74 12.82 -13.84
N THR A 70 7.35 14.10 -13.76
CA THR A 70 8.12 15.20 -14.36
C THR A 70 9.42 15.30 -13.58
N LEU A 71 10.36 14.46 -13.95
CA LEU A 71 11.70 14.44 -13.42
C LEU A 71 12.40 15.72 -13.93
N PRO A 72 13.12 16.45 -13.06
CA PRO A 72 13.94 17.58 -13.51
C PRO A 72 14.85 17.13 -14.67
N PRO A 73 15.14 17.99 -15.67
CA PRO A 73 15.93 17.61 -16.83
C PRO A 73 17.33 17.06 -16.48
N ALA A 74 17.85 17.39 -15.30
CA ALA A 74 19.08 16.81 -14.76
C ALA A 74 18.95 15.31 -14.40
N MET A 75 17.77 14.84 -14.00
CA MET A 75 17.49 13.42 -13.79
C MET A 75 17.22 12.68 -15.09
N LEU A 76 16.59 13.31 -16.09
CA LEU A 76 16.39 12.69 -17.42
C LEU A 76 17.72 12.28 -18.06
N LYS A 77 18.74 13.15 -17.98
CA LYS A 77 20.09 12.87 -18.49
C LYS A 77 20.79 11.71 -17.76
N LYS A 78 20.39 11.43 -16.52
CA LYS A 78 20.91 10.31 -15.72
C LYS A 78 20.15 9.00 -15.98
N ILE A 79 18.91 9.10 -16.47
CA ILE A 79 18.00 7.96 -16.67
C ILE A 79 17.96 7.49 -18.13
N GLU A 80 18.39 8.31 -19.09
CA GLU A 80 18.58 7.90 -20.50
C GLU A 80 19.37 6.60 -20.70
N PRO A 81 20.49 6.32 -20.01
CA PRO A 81 21.16 5.01 -20.12
C PRO A 81 20.39 3.85 -19.44
N LEU A 82 19.46 4.15 -18.53
CA LEU A 82 18.59 3.16 -17.87
C LEU A 82 17.33 2.84 -18.69
N LEU A 83 16.86 3.76 -19.54
CA LEU A 83 15.70 3.59 -20.42
C LEU A 83 15.98 2.74 -21.67
N GLN A 84 17.25 2.51 -22.01
CA GLN A 84 17.65 1.66 -23.14
C GLN A 84 17.52 0.15 -22.86
N HIS A 85 17.08 -0.22 -21.65
CA HIS A 85 16.95 -1.61 -21.25
C HIS A 85 15.50 -2.09 -21.48
N GLU A 86 15.28 -2.72 -22.63
CA GLU A 86 14.06 -3.41 -23.08
C GLU A 86 13.32 -4.13 -21.92
N VAL A 87 12.12 -3.67 -21.58
CA VAL A 87 11.34 -4.24 -20.48
C VAL A 87 10.83 -5.62 -20.89
N GLU A 88 11.54 -6.67 -20.49
CA GLU A 88 11.05 -8.04 -20.65
C GLU A 88 9.76 -8.20 -19.83
N PRO A 89 8.70 -8.79 -20.42
CA PRO A 89 7.40 -8.93 -19.76
C PRO A 89 7.46 -10.10 -18.76
N GLY A 90 8.07 -9.87 -17.61
CA GLY A 90 8.15 -10.85 -16.53
C GLY A 90 9.06 -10.37 -15.42
N GLY A 91 8.48 -9.75 -14.39
CA GLY A 91 9.25 -9.33 -13.22
C GLY A 91 9.70 -10.53 -12.38
N TYR A 92 10.71 -10.36 -11.54
CA TYR A 92 11.21 -11.33 -10.59
C TYR A 92 10.99 -10.82 -9.16
N VAL A 93 10.67 -11.72 -8.25
CA VAL A 93 10.55 -11.44 -6.82
C VAL A 93 11.56 -12.26 -6.04
N TYR A 94 12.26 -11.65 -5.10
CA TYR A 94 13.19 -12.33 -4.19
C TYR A 94 13.08 -11.80 -2.78
N THR A 95 13.52 -12.59 -1.81
CA THR A 95 13.55 -12.24 -0.39
C THR A 95 14.99 -12.08 0.08
N ASP A 96 15.28 -11.00 0.79
CA ASP A 96 16.59 -10.77 1.40
C ASP A 96 16.75 -11.51 2.75
N LYS A 97 17.95 -11.43 3.35
CA LYS A 97 18.27 -12.06 4.65
C LYS A 97 17.48 -11.46 5.83
N ALA A 98 16.92 -10.27 5.68
CA ALA A 98 16.08 -9.61 6.67
C ALA A 98 14.58 -9.94 6.49
N GLY A 99 14.22 -10.76 5.49
CA GLY A 99 12.84 -11.09 5.17
C GLY A 99 12.11 -10.05 4.31
N GLY A 100 12.84 -9.04 3.78
CA GLY A 100 12.30 -8.03 2.89
C GLY A 100 12.03 -8.59 1.50
N LEU A 101 10.86 -8.28 0.93
CA LEU A 101 10.44 -8.74 -0.40
C LEU A 101 10.75 -7.66 -1.45
N HIS A 102 11.53 -8.03 -2.46
CA HIS A 102 12.01 -7.12 -3.50
C HIS A 102 11.49 -7.57 -4.87
N LEU A 103 11.01 -6.60 -5.66
CA LEU A 103 10.48 -6.83 -7.00
C LEU A 103 11.39 -6.14 -8.01
N THR A 104 11.78 -6.86 -9.06
CA THR A 104 12.55 -6.30 -10.16
C THR A 104 11.96 -6.71 -11.49
N THR A 105 12.22 -5.94 -12.55
CA THR A 105 11.76 -6.22 -13.91
C THR A 105 12.64 -7.24 -14.63
N ARG A 106 13.88 -7.48 -14.17
CA ARG A 106 14.84 -8.38 -14.82
C ARG A 106 15.64 -9.20 -13.82
N LEU A 107 15.98 -10.44 -14.19
CA LEU A 107 16.81 -11.33 -13.35
C LEU A 107 18.23 -10.77 -13.13
N ALA A 108 18.75 -10.01 -14.10
CA ALA A 108 20.07 -9.38 -14.02
C ALA A 108 20.17 -8.38 -12.84
N ASP A 109 19.07 -7.73 -12.51
CA ASP A 109 18.98 -6.73 -11.43
C ASP A 109 18.82 -7.39 -10.05
N VAL A 110 18.56 -8.69 -9.99
CA VAL A 110 18.63 -9.45 -8.74
C VAL A 110 20.10 -9.61 -8.34
N PRO A 111 20.50 -9.28 -7.10
CA PRO A 111 21.85 -9.53 -6.61
C PRO A 111 22.21 -11.01 -6.76
N LYS A 112 23.46 -11.31 -7.13
CA LYS A 112 23.91 -12.67 -7.45
C LYS A 112 23.55 -13.70 -6.38
N GLU A 113 23.61 -13.30 -5.11
CA GLU A 113 23.28 -14.13 -3.94
C GLU A 113 21.80 -14.52 -3.84
N TYR A 114 20.87 -13.73 -4.42
CA TYR A 114 19.43 -13.98 -4.36
C TYR A 114 18.83 -14.44 -5.69
N ARG A 115 19.64 -14.60 -6.74
CA ARG A 115 19.16 -15.10 -8.05
C ARG A 115 18.63 -16.53 -7.98
N ALA A 116 19.23 -17.37 -7.14
CA ALA A 116 18.79 -18.76 -6.95
C ALA A 116 17.42 -18.86 -6.26
N THR A 117 17.05 -17.85 -5.47
CA THR A 117 15.76 -17.80 -4.74
C THR A 117 14.72 -16.92 -5.43
N ALA A 118 15.12 -16.20 -6.49
CA ALA A 118 14.22 -15.35 -7.25
C ALA A 118 13.17 -16.17 -8.01
N LYS A 119 11.90 -15.81 -7.84
CA LYS A 119 10.79 -16.41 -8.57
C LYS A 119 10.26 -15.46 -9.64
N PRO A 120 9.90 -15.95 -10.84
CA PRO A 120 9.23 -15.13 -11.83
C PRO A 120 7.80 -14.79 -11.36
N LEU A 121 7.38 -13.54 -11.56
CA LEU A 121 6.02 -13.07 -11.34
C LEU A 121 5.19 -13.47 -12.56
N GLN A 122 4.39 -14.52 -12.41
CA GLN A 122 3.40 -14.90 -13.42
C GLN A 122 2.26 -13.88 -13.41
N LYS A 123 1.79 -13.50 -14.61
CA LYS A 123 0.66 -12.59 -14.82
C LYS A 123 -0.67 -13.24 -14.45
#